data_AF-A0A537QFG8-F1
#
_entry.id   AF-A0A537QFG8-F1
#
_cell.length_a   1.000
_cell.length_b   1.000
_cell.length_c   1.000
_cell.angle_alpha   90.00
_cell.angle_beta   90.00
_cell.angle_gamma   90.00
#
_symmetry.space_group_name_H-M   'P 1'
#
loop_
_entity.id
_entity.type
_entity.pdbx_description
1 polymer ?
#
loop_
_entity_poly.entity_id
_entity_poly.type
_entity_poly.pdbx_seq_one_letter_code
_entity_poly.pdbx_strand_id
1 'polypeptide(L)'
;MTKLKIGSIEDDKPVSLTVKLPAMVYRDLTAYAEILKREGRQSTADPTMLVAPMLARFMATDRAFRKLRRGIQQKGSASAAPKSN
;
A
#
# COMPACT_ATOMS: atom_id res chain seq x y z
N MET A 1 34.74 11.49 -0.92
CA MET A 1 34.02 10.22 -1.15
C MET A 1 32.63 10.31 -0.54
N THR A 2 31.62 10.56 -1.35
CA THR A 2 30.23 10.78 -0.91
C THR A 2 29.61 9.47 -0.43
N LYS A 3 29.41 9.35 0.90
CA LYS A 3 28.73 8.21 1.52
C LYS A 3 27.25 8.27 1.18
N LEU A 4 26.84 7.54 0.14
CA LEU A 4 25.43 7.33 -0.18
C LEU A 4 24.78 6.62 1.00
N LYS A 5 23.92 7.35 1.73
CA LYS A 5 23.04 6.80 2.75
C LYS A 5 21.92 6.07 2.04
N ILE A 6 22.13 4.78 1.77
CA ILE A 6 21.04 3.89 1.39
C ILE A 6 20.14 3.81 2.63
N GLY A 7 19.00 4.50 2.60
CA GLY A 7 17.95 4.36 3.61
C GLY A 7 17.52 2.90 3.68
N SER A 8 17.03 2.46 4.85
CA SER A 8 16.60 1.06 5.03
C SER A 8 15.68 0.63 3.89
N ILE A 9 16.04 -0.45 3.20
CA ILE A 9 15.20 -1.08 2.19
C ILE A 9 13.88 -1.44 2.89
N GLU A 10 12.75 -0.95 2.37
CA GLU A 10 11.43 -1.32 2.88
C GLU A 10 11.30 -2.85 2.77
N ASP A 11 10.91 -3.53 3.86
CA ASP A 11 10.71 -4.98 3.84
C ASP A 11 9.46 -5.26 2.97
N ASP A 12 9.69 -5.61 1.71
CA ASP A 12 8.65 -5.86 0.69
C ASP A 12 7.97 -7.23 0.86
N LYS A 13 8.14 -7.90 2.01
CA LYS A 13 7.46 -9.17 2.28
C LYS A 13 5.94 -8.98 2.28
N PRO A 14 5.19 -9.77 1.48
CA PRO A 14 3.75 -9.77 1.53
C PRO A 14 3.24 -10.10 2.93
N VAL A 15 2.27 -9.31 3.41
CA VAL A 15 1.61 -9.53 4.70
C VAL A 15 0.17 -9.97 4.46
N SER A 16 -0.21 -11.11 5.04
CA SER A 16 -1.59 -11.60 5.01
C SER A 16 -2.46 -10.83 6.00
N LEU A 17 -3.60 -10.33 5.53
CA LEU A 17 -4.59 -9.62 6.34
C LEU A 17 -5.98 -10.24 6.16
N THR A 18 -6.64 -10.59 7.26
CA THR A 18 -8.03 -11.07 7.25
C THR A 18 -8.97 -9.89 7.52
N VAL A 19 -9.86 -9.58 6.57
CA VAL A 19 -10.82 -8.48 6.67
C VAL A 19 -12.25 -9.00 6.56
N LYS A 20 -13.15 -8.53 7.45
CA LYS A 20 -14.59 -8.78 7.34
C LYS A 20 -15.25 -7.62 6.61
N LEU A 21 -15.96 -7.92 5.53
CA LEU A 21 -16.68 -6.91 4.74
C LEU A 21 -18.20 -7.07 4.96
N PRO A 22 -18.96 -5.95 5.01
CA PRO A 22 -20.42 -6.02 4.89
C PRO A 22 -20.81 -6.73 3.59
N ALA A 23 -21.90 -7.50 3.63
CA ALA A 23 -22.34 -8.30 2.47
C ALA A 23 -22.56 -7.47 1.20
N MET A 24 -23.11 -6.26 1.35
CA MET A 24 -23.33 -5.35 0.22
C MET A 24 -22.01 -4.93 -0.45
N VAL A 25 -20.98 -4.62 0.36
CA VAL A 25 -19.66 -4.24 -0.16
C VAL A 25 -19.02 -5.40 -0.93
N TYR A 26 -19.15 -6.62 -0.43
CA TYR A 26 -18.62 -7.80 -1.13
C TYR A 26 -19.33 -8.05 -2.48
N ARG A 27 -20.65 -7.83 -2.53
CA ARG A 27 -21.42 -7.93 -3.78
C ARG A 27 -20.97 -6.89 -4.80
N ASP A 28 -20.80 -5.64 -4.37
CA ASP A 28 -20.32 -4.56 -5.24
C ASP A 28 -18.90 -4.82 -5.74
N LEU A 29 -18.01 -5.32 -4.87
CA LEU A 29 -16.64 -5.70 -5.24
C LEU A 29 -16.62 -6.83 -6.29
N THR A 30 -17.52 -7.80 -6.16
CA THR A 30 -17.68 -8.90 -7.12
C THR A 30 -18.13 -8.37 -8.47
N ALA A 31 -19.18 -7.53 -8.50
CA ALA A 31 -19.66 -6.91 -9.73
C ALA A 31 -18.59 -6.03 -10.39
N TYR A 32 -17.83 -5.27 -9.60
CA TYR A 32 -16.74 -4.44 -10.10
C TYR A 32 -15.62 -5.27 -10.74
N ALA A 33 -15.25 -6.41 -10.14
CA ALA A 33 -14.27 -7.33 -10.72
C ALA A 33 -14.73 -7.89 -12.08
N GLU A 34 -16.00 -8.24 -12.20
CA GLU A 34 -16.57 -8.70 -13.47
C GLU A 34 -16.53 -7.63 -14.56
N ILE A 35 -16.84 -6.37 -14.23
CA ILE A 35 -16.78 -5.26 -15.18
C ILE A 35 -15.34 -5.05 -15.67
N LEU A 36 -14.36 -5.00 -14.76
CA LEU A 36 -12.95 -4.84 -15.11
C LEU A 36 -12.43 -5.98 -16.00
N LYS A 37 -12.88 -7.22 -15.75
CA LYS A 37 -12.55 -8.37 -16.58
C LYS A 37 -13.07 -8.21 -18.01
N ARG A 38 -14.32 -7.73 -18.17
CA ARG A 38 -14.92 -7.48 -19.49
C ARG A 38 -14.20 -6.38 -20.26
N GLU A 39 -13.72 -5.36 -19.56
CA GLU A 39 -12.97 -4.24 -20.17
C GLU A 39 -11.51 -4.59 -20.54
N GLY A 40 -11.06 -5.83 -20.29
CA GLY A 40 -9.68 -6.26 -20.56
C GLY A 40 -8.63 -5.56 -19.69
N ARG A 41 -9.06 -4.83 -18.65
CA ARG A 41 -8.17 -4.05 -17.77
C ARG A 41 -7.44 -4.90 -16.76
N GLN A 42 -7.93 -6.11 -16.47
CA GLN A 42 -7.30 -7.03 -15.54
C GLN A 42 -7.73 -8.49 -15.80
N SER A 43 -6.78 -9.43 -15.72
CA SER A 43 -7.01 -10.88 -15.88
C SER A 43 -7.49 -11.59 -14.60
N THR A 44 -7.64 -10.87 -13.49
CA THR A 44 -7.97 -11.46 -12.18
C THR A 44 -9.48 -11.54 -11.97
N ALA A 45 -10.01 -12.76 -11.90
CA ALA A 45 -11.43 -13.00 -11.60
C ALA A 45 -11.76 -12.96 -10.10
N ASP A 46 -10.75 -12.94 -9.23
CA ASP A 46 -10.96 -12.96 -7.78
C ASP A 46 -11.15 -11.52 -7.25
N PRO A 47 -12.34 -11.18 -6.70
CA PRO A 47 -12.60 -9.85 -6.14
C PRO A 47 -11.67 -9.50 -4.98
N THR A 48 -11.12 -10.49 -4.26
CA THR A 48 -10.20 -10.24 -3.14
C THR A 48 -8.84 -9.70 -3.60
N MET A 49 -8.41 -10.05 -4.81
CA MET A 49 -7.16 -9.55 -5.41
C MET A 49 -7.22 -8.05 -5.72
N LEU A 50 -8.42 -7.45 -5.74
CA LEU A 50 -8.58 -6.01 -5.93
C LEU A 50 -8.34 -5.19 -4.66
N VAL A 51 -8.45 -5.80 -3.47
CA VAL A 51 -8.37 -5.08 -2.18
C VAL A 51 -7.02 -4.39 -2.03
N ALA A 52 -5.91 -5.11 -2.24
CA ALA A 52 -4.57 -4.55 -2.13
C ALA A 52 -4.30 -3.38 -3.11
N PRO A 53 -4.49 -3.52 -4.44
CA PRO A 53 -4.26 -2.42 -5.38
C PRO A 53 -5.23 -1.25 -5.17
N MET A 54 -6.47 -1.48 -4.75
CA MET A 54 -7.41 -0.40 -4.40
C MET A 54 -6.93 0.40 -3.19
N LEU A 55 -6.49 -0.27 -2.12
CA LEU A 55 -5.95 0.39 -0.93
C LEU A 55 -4.68 1.19 -1.26
N ALA A 56 -3.78 0.61 -2.07
CA ALA A 56 -2.59 1.30 -2.53
C ALA A 56 -2.94 2.57 -3.32
N ARG A 57 -3.93 2.49 -4.23
CA ARG A 57 -4.41 3.63 -5.01
C ARG A 57 -5.03 4.70 -4.13
N PHE A 58 -5.86 4.30 -3.16
CA PHE A 58 -6.47 5.19 -2.18
C PHE A 58 -5.39 5.99 -1.41
N MET A 59 -4.43 5.28 -0.78
CA MET A 59 -3.32 5.91 -0.04
C MET A 59 -2.45 6.81 -0.92
N ALA A 60 -2.25 6.47 -2.19
CA ALA A 60 -1.49 7.30 -3.13
C ALA A 60 -2.20 8.63 -3.48
N THR A 61 -3.54 8.67 -3.38
CA THR A 61 -4.33 9.88 -3.66
C THR A 61 -4.57 10.75 -2.43
N ASP A 62 -4.48 10.19 -1.21
CA ASP A 62 -4.61 10.95 0.03
C ASP A 62 -3.39 11.86 0.26
N ARG A 63 -3.56 13.17 0.02
CA ARG A 63 -2.50 14.17 0.18
C ARG A 63 -2.10 14.37 1.64
N ALA A 64 -3.05 14.30 2.57
CA ALA A 64 -2.79 14.48 3.99
C ALA A 64 -1.94 13.33 4.51
N PHE A 65 -2.32 12.09 4.19
CA PHE A 65 -1.53 10.90 4.45
C PHE A 65 -0.12 11.03 3.87
N ARG A 66 0.01 11.43 2.61
CA ARG A 66 1.33 11.59 1.95
C ARG A 66 2.22 12.63 2.62
N LYS A 67 1.65 13.75 3.08
CA LYS A 67 2.40 14.79 3.80
C LYS A 67 2.93 14.27 5.14
N LEU A 68 2.06 13.61 5.92
CA LEU A 68 2.42 13.07 7.23
C LEU A 68 3.41 11.89 7.13
N ARG A 69 3.21 10.97 6.17
CA ARG A 69 4.11 9.84 5.94
C ARG A 69 5.56 10.29 5.68
N ARG A 70 5.75 11.35 4.89
CA ARG A 70 7.08 11.93 4.64
C ARG A 70 7.76 12.43 5.91
N GLY A 71 7.01 13.07 6.81
CA GLY A 71 7.54 13.53 8.10
C GLY A 71 7.94 12.38 9.03
N ILE A 72 7.16 11.29 9.04
CA ILE A 72 7.48 10.06 9.82
C ILE A 72 8.75 9.40 9.29
N GLN A 73 8.88 9.27 7.96
CA GLN A 73 10.06 8.69 7.31
C GLN A 73 11.34 9.50 7.59
N GLN A 74 11.24 10.84 7.56
CA GLN A 74 12.36 11.71 7.96
C GLN A 74 12.77 11.50 9.42
N LYS A 75 11.81 11.39 10.34
CA LYS A 75 12.11 11.16 11.77
C LYS A 75 12.70 9.78 12.04
N GLY A 76 12.26 8.74 11.33
CA GLY A 76 12.83 7.39 11.40
C GLY A 76 14.30 7.33 10.94
N SER A 77 14.65 8.08 9.89
CA SER A 77 16.03 8.18 9.40
C SER A 77 16.99 8.95 10.33
N ALA A 78 16.46 9.85 11.17
CA ALA A 78 17.24 10.62 12.14
C ALA A 78 17.55 9.85 13.44
N SER A 79 16.76 8.82 13.76
CA SER A 79 16.93 8.00 14.97
C SER A 79 17.99 6.89 14.85
N ALA A 80 18.54 6.67 13.65
CA ALA A 80 19.48 5.57 13.37
C ALA A 80 20.97 5.97 13.44
N ALA A 81 21.31 7.18 13.92
CA ALA A 81 22.70 7.57 14.13
C ALA A 81 23.19 7.04 15.49
N PRO A 82 24.18 6.13 15.56
CA PRO A 82 24.74 5.69 16.83
C PRO A 82 25.56 6.84 17.43
N LYS A 83 25.29 7.19 18.69
CA LYS A 83 26.19 8.01 19.49
C LYS A 83 27.43 7.17 19.78
N SER A 84 28.54 7.51 19.14
CA SER A 84 29.87 7.03 19.54
C SER A 84 30.19 7.62 20.91
N ASN A 85 30.45 6.75 21.89
CA ASN A 85 31.05 7.10 23.17
C ASN A 85 32.45 6.49 23.21
#